data_AF-A0A5C9BBT4-F1
#
_entry.id   AF-A0A5C9BBT4-F1
#
_cell.length_a   1.000
_cell.length_b   1.000
_cell.length_c   1.000
_cell.angle_alpha   90.00
_cell.angle_beta   90.00
_cell.angle_gamma   90.00
#
_symmetry.space_group_name_H-M   'P 1'
#
loop_
_entity.id
_entity.type
_entity.pdbx_description
1 polymer ?
#
loop_
_entity_poly.entity_id
_entity_poly.type
_entity_poly.pdbx_seq_one_letter_code
_entity_poly.pdbx_strand_id
1 'polypeptide(L)'
;AWFVCALLSDPQRTHTIYNEAVAEYRLANRVRNRQHPVPDLGVREGDSNGDWIESPFWIWRAGDARRGRLFVRATATELHIANGEAVIETLPRPLTGTVEPTIARLRTLSSLGWKLRPRALTNTLFARVFFADAFLHGIGGAKYDEMTDRLISRLFGVTPPNYLTVTSTHRLPIGDWTVTAADVATLKHCLWDFDHTPERHVSATSFAAEFAELLTEKQRLLTEQHAQDGLERHDPRRASRADNNARRRRLRVISQRLATLASSIRESLVAEIQTAESRLAANKILQSREFSFCLFPLDQPIGAPEPTASLRRNTN
;
A
#
# COMPACT_ATOMS: atom_id res chain seq x y z
N ALA A 1 -13.48 2.01 33.74
CA ALA A 1 -13.66 3.17 34.64
C ALA A 1 -12.39 3.44 35.45
N TRP A 2 -11.84 2.47 36.19
CA TRP A 2 -10.55 2.59 36.90
C TRP A 2 -9.41 3.12 36.02
N PHE A 3 -9.17 2.48 34.87
CA PHE A 3 -8.12 2.93 33.94
C PHE A 3 -8.28 4.38 33.47
N VAL A 4 -9.52 4.81 33.19
CA VAL A 4 -9.83 6.20 32.84
C VAL A 4 -9.52 7.10 34.03
N CYS A 5 -10.02 6.76 35.22
CA CYS A 5 -9.77 7.51 36.44
C CYS A 5 -8.28 7.68 36.70
N ALA A 6 -7.48 6.62 36.56
CA ALA A 6 -6.02 6.69 36.72
C ALA A 6 -5.36 7.73 35.80
N LEU A 7 -5.78 7.80 34.53
CA LEU A 7 -5.25 8.78 33.59
C LEU A 7 -5.77 10.21 33.82
N LEU A 8 -7.00 10.37 34.32
CA LEU A 8 -7.61 11.69 34.53
C LEU A 8 -7.31 12.29 35.91
N SER A 9 -6.81 11.50 36.87
CA SER A 9 -6.55 11.96 38.25
C SER A 9 -5.47 13.06 38.32
N ASP A 10 -4.49 12.95 37.43
CA ASP A 10 -3.44 13.93 37.20
C ASP A 10 -3.32 14.18 35.69
N PRO A 11 -4.19 15.07 35.14
CA PRO A 11 -4.25 15.28 33.70
C PRO A 11 -2.98 15.94 33.17
N GLN A 12 -2.33 16.80 33.96
CA GLN A 12 -1.04 17.41 33.61
C GLN A 12 0.05 16.35 33.47
N ARG A 13 0.22 15.47 34.46
CA ARG A 13 1.22 14.39 34.39
C ARG A 13 0.97 13.46 33.20
N THR A 14 -0.28 13.05 32.97
CA THR A 14 -0.63 12.21 31.83
C THR A 14 -0.34 12.89 30.50
N HIS A 15 -0.67 14.17 30.38
CA HIS A 15 -0.43 14.96 29.16
C HIS A 15 1.06 15.11 28.84
N THR A 16 1.86 15.50 29.85
CA THR A 16 3.31 15.65 29.71
C THR A 16 3.95 14.33 29.29
N ILE A 17 3.71 13.24 30.03
CA ILE A 17 4.29 11.93 29.72
C ILE A 17 3.87 11.44 28.34
N TYR A 18 2.61 11.66 27.94
CA TYR A 18 2.12 11.29 26.62
C TYR A 18 2.88 12.02 25.52
N ASN A 19 2.95 13.34 25.60
CA ASN A 19 3.56 14.17 24.56
C ASN A 19 5.08 13.97 24.50
N GLU A 20 5.75 13.76 25.62
CA GLU A 20 7.17 13.40 25.67
C GLU A 20 7.44 12.06 24.97
N ALA A 21 6.67 11.01 25.27
CA ALA A 21 6.83 9.71 24.62
C ALA A 21 6.63 9.80 23.10
N VAL A 22 5.66 10.62 22.64
CA VAL A 22 5.43 10.88 21.22
C VAL A 22 6.59 11.67 20.60
N ALA A 23 7.10 12.70 21.29
CA ALA A 23 8.22 13.51 20.81
C ALA A 23 9.51 12.68 20.69
N GLU A 24 9.82 11.86 21.69
CA GLU A 24 10.96 10.93 21.68
C GLU A 24 10.86 9.94 20.52
N TYR A 25 9.68 9.36 20.30
CA TYR A 25 9.46 8.46 19.16
C TYR A 25 9.71 9.17 17.83
N ARG A 26 9.18 10.39 17.65
CA ARG A 26 9.38 11.16 16.41
C ARG A 26 10.85 11.50 16.20
N LEU A 27 11.58 11.86 17.26
CA LEU A 27 13.02 12.13 17.20
C LEU A 27 13.80 10.89 16.77
N ALA A 28 13.58 9.75 17.45
CA ALA A 28 14.25 8.49 17.17
C ALA A 28 13.98 7.98 15.74
N ASN A 29 12.74 8.14 15.25
CA ASN A 29 12.30 7.66 13.95
C ASN A 29 12.35 8.74 12.84
N ARG A 30 12.94 9.92 13.11
CA ARG A 30 13.08 11.05 12.17
C ARG A 30 11.75 11.48 11.52
N VAL A 31 10.65 11.38 12.27
CA VAL A 31 9.31 11.75 11.81
C VAL A 31 9.09 13.25 11.97
N ARG A 32 8.92 13.96 10.85
CA ARG A 32 8.68 15.42 10.84
C ARG A 32 7.20 15.80 10.92
N ASN A 33 6.30 14.92 10.49
CA ASN A 33 4.87 15.21 10.48
C ASN A 33 4.28 15.06 11.89
N ARG A 34 3.72 16.15 12.42
CA ARG A 34 3.08 16.20 13.75
C ARG A 34 1.84 15.32 13.89
N GLN A 35 1.23 14.89 12.79
CA GLN A 35 0.09 13.96 12.81
C GLN A 35 0.53 12.50 12.90
N HIS A 36 1.80 12.20 12.64
CA HIS A 36 2.34 10.84 12.68
C HIS A 36 3.28 10.62 13.87
N PRO A 37 3.25 9.44 14.49
CA PRO A 37 2.27 8.36 14.30
C PRO A 37 0.88 8.72 14.87
N VAL A 38 0.85 9.64 15.83
CA VAL A 38 -0.36 10.23 16.43
C VAL A 38 -0.09 11.72 16.69
N PRO A 39 -1.12 12.57 16.78
CA PRO A 39 -0.97 13.97 17.19
C PRO A 39 -0.65 14.11 18.68
N ASP A 40 -0.04 15.24 19.02
CA ASP A 40 0.12 15.69 20.41
C ASP A 40 -1.27 15.97 21.03
N LEU A 41 -1.37 15.80 22.34
CA LEU A 41 -2.51 16.25 23.12
C LEU A 41 -2.44 17.78 23.25
N GLY A 42 -3.54 18.47 22.95
CA GLY A 42 -3.64 19.92 23.04
C GLY A 42 -3.81 20.46 24.46
N VAL A 43 -3.58 21.76 24.59
CA VAL A 43 -3.97 22.57 25.75
C VAL A 43 -4.85 23.69 25.23
N ARG A 44 -5.89 24.04 25.98
CA ARG A 44 -6.74 25.20 25.72
C ARG A 44 -6.70 26.11 26.93
N GLU A 45 -6.63 27.41 26.66
CA GLU A 45 -6.68 28.44 27.69
C GLU A 45 -7.97 28.28 28.52
N GLY A 46 -7.80 28.32 29.84
CA GLY A 46 -8.90 28.23 30.79
C GLY A 46 -9.27 29.57 31.40
N ASP A 47 -9.67 29.54 32.67
CA ASP A 47 -9.95 30.72 33.49
C ASP A 47 -9.01 30.72 34.72
N SER A 48 -9.35 31.48 35.75
CA SER A 48 -8.59 31.52 37.01
C SER A 48 -8.39 30.16 37.69
N ASN A 49 -9.14 29.12 37.29
CA ASN A 49 -9.02 27.76 37.79
C ASN A 49 -8.10 26.87 36.94
N GLY A 50 -7.37 27.44 35.98
CA GLY A 50 -6.35 26.77 35.18
C GLY A 50 -6.84 26.29 33.81
N ASP A 51 -5.88 25.78 33.03
CA ASP A 51 -6.07 25.40 31.63
C ASP A 51 -6.83 24.07 31.45
N TRP A 52 -7.44 23.94 30.27
CA TRP A 52 -8.06 22.71 29.81
C TRP A 52 -7.03 21.84 29.10
N ILE A 53 -6.77 20.65 29.67
CA ILE A 53 -5.78 19.71 29.17
C ILE A 53 -6.47 18.61 28.37
N GLU A 54 -6.08 18.39 27.12
CA GLU A 54 -6.58 17.26 26.33
C GLU A 54 -6.06 15.95 26.93
N SER A 55 -6.96 14.99 27.11
CA SER A 55 -6.63 13.63 27.53
C SER A 55 -6.73 12.68 26.33
N PRO A 56 -6.12 11.48 26.38
CA PRO A 56 -5.99 10.64 25.20
C PRO A 56 -7.24 9.75 24.98
N PHE A 57 -8.42 10.39 25.06
CA PHE A 57 -9.74 9.79 24.88
C PHE A 57 -10.62 10.61 23.92
N TRP A 58 -11.49 9.89 23.23
CA TRP A 58 -12.63 10.43 22.50
C TRP A 58 -13.88 10.41 23.38
N ILE A 59 -14.71 11.46 23.27
CA ILE A 59 -16.00 11.56 23.92
C ILE A 59 -17.08 12.10 22.97
N TRP A 60 -18.29 11.55 23.05
CA TRP A 60 -19.45 11.99 22.27
C TRP A 60 -20.74 11.49 22.87
N ARG A 61 -21.86 12.09 22.53
CA ARG A 61 -23.19 11.64 22.95
C ARG A 61 -23.79 10.66 21.95
N ALA A 62 -24.59 9.73 22.40
CA ALA A 62 -25.39 8.88 21.53
C ALA A 62 -26.30 9.75 20.64
N GLY A 63 -26.22 9.55 19.33
CA GLY A 63 -26.88 10.40 18.34
C GLY A 63 -25.93 11.38 17.63
N ASP A 64 -24.77 11.69 18.22
CA ASP A 64 -23.79 12.57 17.59
C ASP A 64 -23.12 11.87 16.40
N ALA A 65 -22.98 12.60 15.29
CA ALA A 65 -22.28 12.13 14.10
C ALA A 65 -20.74 12.17 14.23
N ARG A 66 -20.22 12.93 15.21
CA ARG A 66 -18.78 13.17 15.37
C ARG A 66 -18.31 12.92 16.79
N ARG A 67 -17.06 12.47 16.90
CA ARG A 67 -16.36 12.28 18.17
C ARG A 67 -15.58 13.54 18.53
N GLY A 68 -15.78 14.06 19.74
CA GLY A 68 -15.00 15.15 20.33
C GLY A 68 -13.79 14.65 21.11
N ARG A 69 -12.81 15.54 21.33
CA ARG A 69 -11.64 15.27 22.18
C ARG A 69 -12.04 15.49 23.65
N LEU A 70 -11.60 14.62 24.55
CA LEU A 70 -11.86 14.78 25.97
C LEU A 70 -10.87 15.79 26.58
N PHE A 71 -11.37 16.93 27.03
CA PHE A 71 -10.60 17.90 27.80
C PHE A 71 -10.93 17.77 29.29
N VAL A 72 -9.91 17.93 30.13
CA VAL A 72 -10.04 17.89 31.58
C VAL A 72 -9.37 19.12 32.18
N ARG A 73 -10.07 19.78 33.11
CA ARG A 73 -9.50 20.80 33.98
C ARG A 73 -9.59 20.32 35.41
N ALA A 74 -8.46 20.31 36.10
CA ALA A 74 -8.38 19.88 37.49
C ALA A 74 -8.31 21.11 38.41
N THR A 75 -9.21 21.19 39.38
CA THR A 75 -9.10 22.10 40.51
C THR A 75 -8.45 21.38 41.70
N ALA A 76 -8.43 22.02 42.87
CA ALA A 76 -8.03 21.33 44.09
C ALA A 76 -8.87 20.06 44.29
N THR A 77 -10.20 20.15 44.29
CA THR A 77 -11.09 19.06 44.71
C THR A 77 -11.86 18.36 43.58
N GLU A 78 -11.82 18.90 42.36
CA GLU A 78 -12.68 18.44 41.27
C GLU A 78 -11.94 18.28 39.94
N LEU A 79 -12.50 17.41 39.09
CA LEU A 79 -12.13 17.26 37.69
C LEU A 79 -13.35 17.65 36.84
N HIS A 80 -13.24 18.75 36.11
CA HIS A 80 -14.24 19.12 35.12
C HIS A 80 -13.89 18.47 33.79
N ILE A 81 -14.87 17.86 33.13
CA ILE A 81 -14.68 17.16 31.87
C ILE A 81 -15.50 17.84 30.78
N ALA A 82 -14.90 18.06 29.60
CA ALA A 82 -15.52 18.70 28.45
C ALA A 82 -15.30 17.91 27.15
N ASN A 83 -16.20 18.08 26.17
CA ASN A 83 -16.09 17.48 24.82
C ASN A 83 -15.33 18.37 23.81
N GLY A 84 -14.69 19.43 24.29
CA GLY A 84 -14.07 20.45 23.44
C GLY A 84 -14.94 21.68 23.23
N GLU A 85 -16.23 21.65 23.57
CA GLU A 85 -17.13 22.80 23.44
C GLU A 85 -17.75 23.16 24.79
N ALA A 86 -18.41 22.19 25.42
CA ALA A 86 -19.13 22.37 26.67
C ALA A 86 -18.57 21.46 27.77
N VAL A 87 -18.70 21.93 29.01
CA VAL A 87 -18.51 21.09 30.20
C VAL A 87 -19.64 20.07 30.24
N ILE A 88 -19.26 18.79 30.31
CA ILE A 88 -20.18 17.65 30.36
C ILE A 88 -20.53 17.30 31.79
N GLU A 89 -19.51 17.22 32.65
CA GLU A 89 -19.65 16.68 34.00
C GLU A 89 -18.52 17.16 34.90
N THR A 90 -18.80 17.23 36.21
CA THR A 90 -17.80 17.43 37.25
C THR A 90 -17.67 16.16 38.09
N LEU A 91 -16.44 15.69 38.24
CA LEU A 91 -16.09 14.52 39.05
C LEU A 91 -15.34 14.95 40.30
N PRO A 92 -15.51 14.25 41.43
CA PRO A 92 -14.58 14.39 42.56
C PRO A 92 -13.16 14.04 42.11
N ARG A 93 -12.18 14.89 42.44
CA ARG A 93 -10.78 14.60 42.18
C ARG A 93 -10.27 13.63 43.26
N PRO A 94 -9.67 12.50 42.87
CA PRO A 94 -9.12 11.55 43.84
C PRO A 94 -7.78 12.09 44.39
N LEU A 95 -7.86 13.02 45.33
CA LEU A 95 -6.72 13.52 46.11
C LEU A 95 -6.49 12.59 47.29
N THR A 96 -5.53 11.66 47.20
CA THR A 96 -5.12 10.77 48.31
C THR A 96 -6.31 10.13 49.06
N GLY A 97 -6.92 9.12 48.47
CA GLY A 97 -8.07 8.42 49.04
C GLY A 97 -8.67 7.41 48.08
N THR A 98 -9.93 7.04 48.35
CA THR A 98 -10.74 6.13 47.54
C THR A 98 -11.07 6.74 46.17
N VAL A 99 -10.84 5.98 45.09
CA VAL A 99 -11.18 6.37 43.70
C VAL A 99 -12.67 6.09 43.36
N GLU A 100 -13.36 5.39 44.24
CA GLU A 100 -14.73 4.91 44.11
C GLU A 100 -15.73 6.03 43.76
N PRO A 101 -15.71 7.22 44.40
CA PRO A 101 -16.64 8.30 44.05
C PRO A 101 -16.44 8.80 42.61
N THR A 102 -15.18 8.98 42.19
CA THR A 102 -14.84 9.39 40.82
C THR A 102 -15.29 8.33 39.82
N ILE A 103 -15.10 7.05 40.13
CA ILE A 103 -15.49 5.92 39.28
C ILE A 103 -17.01 5.80 39.17
N ALA A 104 -17.74 5.99 40.27
CA ALA A 104 -19.19 6.00 40.27
C ALA A 104 -19.73 7.09 39.32
N ARG A 105 -19.18 8.31 39.40
CA ARG A 105 -19.55 9.42 38.51
C ARG A 105 -19.09 9.21 37.06
N LEU A 106 -17.95 8.58 36.81
CA LEU A 106 -17.57 8.18 35.45
C LEU A 106 -18.54 7.17 34.83
N ARG A 107 -19.12 6.27 35.64
CA ARG A 107 -20.11 5.29 35.15
C ARG A 107 -21.44 5.96 34.80
N THR A 108 -21.84 7.03 35.50
CA THR A 108 -23.09 7.74 35.19
C THR A 108 -23.06 8.44 33.82
N LEU A 109 -21.87 8.75 33.29
CA LEU A 109 -21.77 9.29 31.92
C LEU A 109 -22.44 8.37 30.89
N SER A 110 -22.25 7.05 31.01
CA SER A 110 -22.84 6.09 30.08
C SER A 110 -24.37 6.05 30.18
N SER A 111 -24.94 6.19 31.37
CA SER A 111 -26.40 6.27 31.55
C SER A 111 -26.99 7.57 31.02
N LEU A 112 -26.21 8.64 30.97
CA LEU A 112 -26.58 9.93 30.36
C LEU A 112 -26.42 9.95 28.83
N GLY A 113 -26.05 8.81 28.24
CA GLY A 113 -25.86 8.63 26.80
C GLY A 113 -24.48 9.03 26.29
N TRP A 114 -23.52 9.36 27.16
CA TRP A 114 -22.16 9.67 26.75
C TRP A 114 -21.33 8.41 26.51
N LYS A 115 -20.56 8.41 25.43
CA LYS A 115 -19.62 7.36 25.06
C LYS A 115 -18.21 7.90 25.20
N LEU A 116 -17.40 7.18 25.97
CA LEU A 116 -15.97 7.43 26.13
C LEU A 116 -15.18 6.26 25.51
N ARG A 117 -14.20 6.56 24.65
CA ARG A 117 -13.32 5.54 24.05
C ARG A 117 -11.86 5.99 24.03
N PRO A 118 -10.90 5.07 24.25
CA PRO A 118 -9.49 5.38 24.12
C PRO A 118 -9.12 5.74 22.66
N ARG A 119 -8.10 6.57 22.50
CA ARG A 119 -7.39 6.72 21.21
C ARG A 119 -6.48 5.51 20.97
N ALA A 120 -5.96 5.34 19.76
CA ALA A 120 -5.20 4.16 19.36
C ALA A 120 -4.05 3.80 20.33
N LEU A 121 -3.24 4.80 20.73
CA LEU A 121 -2.12 4.58 21.65
C LEU A 121 -2.60 4.17 23.05
N THR A 122 -3.63 4.83 23.58
CA THR A 122 -4.26 4.51 24.87
C THR A 122 -4.92 3.14 24.86
N ASN A 123 -5.52 2.74 23.73
CA ASN A 123 -6.16 1.45 23.57
C ASN A 123 -5.12 0.32 23.59
N THR A 124 -4.00 0.54 22.90
CA THR A 124 -2.84 -0.37 22.90
C THR A 124 -2.27 -0.48 24.31
N LEU A 125 -2.07 0.65 24.99
CA LEU A 125 -1.62 0.67 26.38
C LEU A 125 -2.55 -0.14 27.30
N PHE A 126 -3.86 0.07 27.19
CA PHE A 126 -4.85 -0.65 27.98
C PHE A 126 -4.82 -2.16 27.71
N ALA A 127 -4.79 -2.55 26.44
CA ALA A 127 -4.72 -3.95 26.05
C ALA A 127 -3.46 -4.63 26.59
N ARG A 128 -2.31 -3.96 26.47
CA ARG A 128 -1.02 -4.49 26.92
C ARG A 128 -1.00 -4.67 28.44
N VAL A 129 -1.32 -3.63 29.21
CA VAL A 129 -1.22 -3.69 30.68
C VAL A 129 -2.18 -4.69 31.32
N PHE A 130 -3.41 -4.81 30.80
CA PHE A 130 -4.47 -5.54 31.51
C PHE A 130 -4.83 -6.90 30.91
N PHE A 131 -4.35 -7.24 29.70
CA PHE A 131 -4.77 -8.47 29.02
C PHE A 131 -3.62 -9.28 28.39
N ALA A 132 -2.37 -8.81 28.42
CA ALA A 132 -1.30 -9.44 27.66
C ALA A 132 -0.07 -9.75 28.53
N ASP A 133 0.36 -11.01 28.50
CA ASP A 133 1.73 -11.40 28.85
C ASP A 133 2.67 -11.18 27.65
N ALA A 134 2.14 -11.37 26.44
CA ALA A 134 2.76 -11.04 25.16
C ALA A 134 1.71 -10.44 24.21
N PHE A 135 2.04 -9.31 23.59
CA PHE A 135 1.13 -8.59 22.72
C PHE A 135 1.54 -8.69 21.25
N LEU A 136 0.63 -9.15 20.39
CA LEU A 136 0.90 -9.32 18.96
C LEU A 136 0.32 -8.16 18.16
N HIS A 137 1.13 -7.56 17.30
CA HIS A 137 0.71 -6.47 16.42
C HIS A 137 1.24 -6.67 15.00
N GLY A 138 0.52 -6.12 14.02
CA GLY A 138 1.01 -6.00 12.64
C GLY A 138 2.03 -4.86 12.49
N ILE A 139 2.69 -4.76 11.33
CA ILE A 139 3.66 -3.69 11.02
C ILE A 139 3.09 -2.28 11.26
N GLY A 140 1.80 -2.06 10.95
CA GLY A 140 1.13 -0.78 11.19
C GLY A 140 0.96 -0.45 12.68
N GLY A 141 0.84 -1.47 13.53
CA GLY A 141 0.66 -1.36 14.98
C GLY A 141 1.97 -1.24 15.76
N ALA A 142 3.04 -1.83 15.24
CA ALA A 142 4.38 -1.88 15.86
C ALA A 142 4.90 -0.52 16.36
N LYS A 143 4.56 0.55 15.64
CA LYS A 143 4.93 1.94 15.97
C LYS A 143 4.33 2.37 17.31
N TYR A 144 3.14 1.89 17.64
CA TYR A 144 2.47 2.19 18.91
C TYR A 144 3.11 1.46 20.09
N ASP A 145 3.67 0.28 19.86
CA ASP A 145 4.23 -0.55 20.92
C ASP A 145 5.46 0.10 21.56
N GLU A 146 6.38 0.65 20.75
CA GLU A 146 7.57 1.35 21.24
C GLU A 146 7.22 2.59 22.10
N MET A 147 6.18 3.34 21.71
CA MET A 147 5.69 4.45 22.53
C MET A 147 4.97 3.96 23.78
N THR A 148 4.16 2.91 23.68
CA THR A 148 3.42 2.39 24.83
C THR A 148 4.34 1.79 25.89
N ASP A 149 5.53 1.27 25.57
CA ASP A 149 6.53 0.87 26.58
C ASP A 149 6.91 2.02 27.51
N ARG A 150 7.20 3.19 26.91
CA ARG A 150 7.56 4.40 27.65
C ARG A 150 6.38 4.87 28.50
N LEU A 151 5.17 4.87 27.93
CA LEU A 151 3.97 5.26 28.65
C LEU A 151 3.66 4.34 29.82
N ILE A 152 3.77 3.02 29.64
CA ILE A 152 3.51 2.03 30.69
C ILE A 152 4.48 2.24 31.85
N SER A 153 5.77 2.34 31.53
CA SER A 153 6.83 2.56 32.52
C SER A 153 6.63 3.86 33.29
N ARG A 154 6.34 4.97 32.59
CA ARG A 154 6.26 6.30 33.22
C ARG A 154 4.94 6.57 33.93
N LEU A 155 3.80 6.09 33.40
CA LEU A 155 2.49 6.32 33.99
C LEU A 155 2.22 5.40 35.17
N PHE A 156 2.53 4.10 35.01
CA PHE A 156 2.17 3.04 35.97
C PHE A 156 3.35 2.51 36.78
N GLY A 157 4.61 2.80 36.39
CA GLY A 157 5.78 2.33 37.12
C GLY A 157 6.01 0.82 37.01
N VAL A 158 5.41 0.17 36.01
CA VAL A 158 5.53 -1.29 35.80
C VAL A 158 6.38 -1.58 34.56
N THR A 159 6.97 -2.78 34.53
CA THR A 159 7.69 -3.25 33.33
C THR A 159 6.69 -3.51 32.21
N PRO A 160 6.89 -2.96 30.99
CA PRO A 160 5.99 -3.21 29.88
C PRO A 160 5.95 -4.71 29.50
N PRO A 161 4.76 -5.29 29.25
CA PRO A 161 4.66 -6.65 28.72
C PRO A 161 5.35 -6.77 27.38
N ASN A 162 5.91 -7.93 27.04
CA ASN A 162 6.59 -8.10 25.76
C ASN A 162 5.62 -7.92 24.58
N TYR A 163 6.13 -7.48 23.43
CA TYR A 163 5.34 -7.45 22.19
C TYR A 163 6.12 -8.01 21.01
N LEU A 164 5.40 -8.54 20.02
CA LEU A 164 5.98 -8.99 18.77
C LEU A 164 5.26 -8.34 17.59
N THR A 165 6.06 -7.89 16.63
CA THR A 165 5.54 -7.47 15.32
C THR A 165 5.54 -8.67 14.39
N VAL A 166 4.34 -9.16 14.04
CA VAL A 166 4.17 -10.27 13.11
C VAL A 166 3.53 -9.75 11.85
N THR A 167 4.13 -10.08 10.71
CA THR A 167 3.54 -9.83 9.39
C THR A 167 3.39 -11.15 8.67
N SER A 168 2.33 -11.27 7.89
CA SER A 168 2.24 -12.32 6.90
C SER A 168 1.73 -11.73 5.60
N THR A 169 2.38 -12.07 4.49
CA THR A 169 1.96 -11.66 3.15
C THR A 169 1.30 -12.85 2.49
N HIS A 170 -0.02 -12.77 2.30
CA HIS A 170 -0.79 -13.78 1.57
C HIS A 170 -1.34 -13.22 0.28
N ARG A 171 -1.35 -14.06 -0.76
CA ARG A 171 -2.09 -13.82 -1.99
C ARG A 171 -3.38 -14.62 -1.93
N LEU A 172 -4.42 -14.15 -2.61
CA LEU A 172 -5.65 -14.93 -2.74
C LEU A 172 -5.36 -16.22 -3.53
N PRO A 173 -5.86 -17.38 -3.09
CA PRO A 173 -5.66 -18.66 -3.77
C PRO A 173 -6.63 -18.83 -4.95
N ILE A 174 -6.71 -17.82 -5.81
CA ILE A 174 -7.61 -17.76 -6.96
C ILE A 174 -6.88 -18.01 -8.29
N GLY A 175 -5.62 -18.45 -8.21
CA GLY A 175 -4.75 -18.72 -9.36
C GLY A 175 -4.12 -17.47 -9.96
N ASP A 176 -3.26 -17.69 -10.94
CA ASP A 176 -2.67 -16.66 -11.79
C ASP A 176 -2.52 -17.15 -13.23
N TRP A 177 -2.22 -16.22 -14.13
CA TRP A 177 -1.81 -16.54 -15.49
C TRP A 177 -0.30 -16.65 -15.56
N THR A 178 0.24 -17.61 -16.30
CA THR A 178 1.69 -17.78 -16.48
C THR A 178 2.34 -16.71 -17.40
N VAL A 179 1.57 -15.71 -17.84
CA VAL A 179 2.02 -14.66 -18.76
C VAL A 179 2.93 -13.67 -18.04
N THR A 180 4.08 -13.39 -18.65
CA THR A 180 5.07 -12.44 -18.17
C THR A 180 5.14 -11.20 -19.07
N ALA A 181 5.81 -10.14 -18.58
CA ALA A 181 6.12 -8.97 -19.40
C ALA A 181 7.05 -9.31 -20.59
N ALA A 182 7.89 -10.34 -20.46
CA ALA A 182 8.78 -10.80 -21.52
C ALA A 182 8.01 -11.45 -22.68
N ASP A 183 6.93 -12.17 -22.39
CA ASP A 183 6.06 -12.78 -23.42
C ASP A 183 5.38 -11.70 -24.25
N VAL A 184 4.82 -10.67 -23.61
CA VAL A 184 4.22 -9.51 -24.29
C VAL A 184 5.25 -8.78 -25.15
N ALA A 185 6.47 -8.57 -24.63
CA ALA A 185 7.55 -7.95 -25.39
C ALA A 185 7.95 -8.78 -26.61
N THR A 186 8.01 -10.10 -26.48
CA THR A 186 8.31 -11.04 -27.57
C THR A 186 7.24 -10.97 -28.66
N LEU A 187 5.96 -11.03 -28.28
CA LEU A 187 4.84 -10.93 -29.24
C LEU A 187 4.84 -9.58 -29.99
N LYS A 188 5.09 -8.47 -29.28
CA LYS A 188 5.22 -7.15 -29.92
C LYS A 188 6.40 -7.08 -30.88
N HIS A 189 7.52 -7.72 -30.54
CA HIS A 189 8.66 -7.83 -31.44
C HIS A 189 8.30 -8.67 -32.68
N CYS A 190 7.58 -9.78 -32.52
CA CYS A 190 7.08 -10.58 -33.65
C CYS A 190 6.16 -9.76 -34.57
N LEU A 191 5.25 -8.95 -34.03
CA LEU A 191 4.40 -8.06 -34.83
C LEU A 191 5.22 -7.00 -35.57
N TRP A 192 6.22 -6.42 -34.91
CA TRP A 192 7.14 -5.47 -35.56
C TRP A 192 7.92 -6.13 -36.71
N ASP A 193 8.46 -7.34 -36.50
CA ASP A 193 9.18 -8.08 -37.53
C ASP A 193 8.24 -8.48 -38.68
N PHE A 194 6.99 -8.83 -38.40
CA PHE A 194 5.96 -9.07 -39.42
C PHE A 194 5.69 -7.82 -40.27
N ASP A 195 5.51 -6.66 -39.64
CA ASP A 195 5.22 -5.40 -40.36
C ASP A 195 6.40 -4.97 -41.28
N HIS A 196 7.62 -5.46 -41.02
CA HIS A 196 8.81 -5.17 -41.84
C HIS A 196 9.18 -6.29 -42.82
N THR A 197 8.97 -7.54 -42.43
CA THR A 197 9.41 -8.75 -43.15
C THR A 197 8.33 -9.84 -43.08
N PRO A 198 7.13 -9.62 -43.66
CA PRO A 198 6.00 -10.51 -43.51
C PRO A 198 6.29 -11.93 -44.02
N GLU A 199 7.18 -12.07 -45.01
CA GLU A 199 7.56 -13.37 -45.57
C GLU A 199 8.25 -14.32 -44.57
N ARG A 200 8.83 -13.81 -43.47
CA ARG A 200 9.46 -14.67 -42.44
C ARG A 200 8.46 -15.40 -41.56
N HIS A 201 7.24 -14.89 -41.51
CA HIS A 201 6.17 -15.41 -40.64
C HIS A 201 5.21 -16.33 -41.39
N VAL A 202 5.46 -16.53 -42.68
CA VAL A 202 4.64 -17.31 -43.59
C VAL A 202 5.29 -18.67 -43.81
N SER A 203 4.58 -19.75 -43.46
CA SER A 203 5.01 -21.11 -43.82
C SER A 203 4.81 -21.36 -45.31
N ALA A 204 5.83 -21.94 -45.96
CA ALA A 204 5.84 -22.24 -47.40
C ALA A 204 4.67 -23.12 -47.88
N THR A 205 4.00 -23.82 -46.95
CA THR A 205 2.92 -24.77 -47.25
C THR A 205 1.53 -24.11 -47.33
N SER A 206 1.38 -22.85 -46.95
CA SER A 206 0.06 -22.27 -46.63
C SER A 206 -0.43 -21.16 -47.59
N PHE A 207 0.23 -20.91 -48.73
CA PHE A 207 -0.07 -19.72 -49.54
C PHE A 207 -0.25 -19.99 -51.04
N ALA A 208 -1.14 -19.19 -51.63
CA ALA A 208 -1.51 -19.19 -53.05
C ALA A 208 -0.31 -18.91 -53.97
N ALA A 209 -0.42 -19.32 -55.24
CA ALA A 209 0.61 -19.10 -56.27
C ALA A 209 1.11 -17.63 -56.33
N GLU A 210 0.23 -16.66 -56.11
CA GLU A 210 0.56 -15.23 -56.05
C GLU A 210 1.62 -14.90 -54.98
N PHE A 211 1.60 -15.56 -53.83
CA PHE A 211 2.58 -15.31 -52.76
C PHE A 211 3.99 -15.78 -53.15
N ALA A 212 4.09 -16.95 -53.78
CA ALA A 212 5.35 -17.53 -54.23
C ALA A 212 5.98 -16.69 -55.36
N GLU A 213 5.17 -16.19 -56.29
CA GLU A 213 5.60 -15.27 -57.36
C GLU A 213 6.17 -13.97 -56.78
N LEU A 214 5.46 -13.36 -55.84
CA LEU A 214 5.89 -12.12 -55.17
C LEU A 214 7.18 -12.31 -54.37
N LEU A 215 7.35 -13.45 -53.70
CA LEU A 215 8.57 -13.77 -52.95
C LEU A 215 9.77 -13.93 -53.90
N THR A 216 9.57 -14.64 -55.01
CA THR A 216 10.59 -14.82 -56.06
C THR A 216 11.00 -13.48 -56.66
N GLU A 217 10.02 -12.61 -56.96
CA GLU A 217 10.29 -11.26 -57.46
C GLU A 217 11.05 -10.40 -56.43
N LYS A 218 10.68 -10.47 -55.15
CA LYS A 218 11.39 -9.77 -54.06
C LYS A 218 12.85 -10.22 -53.97
N GLN A 219 13.10 -11.53 -53.99
CA GLN A 219 14.46 -12.10 -53.96
C GLN A 219 15.31 -11.65 -55.15
N ARG A 220 14.72 -11.62 -56.36
CA ARG A 220 15.39 -11.10 -57.56
C ARG A 220 15.81 -9.64 -57.39
N LEU A 221 14.89 -8.78 -56.93
CA LEU A 221 15.15 -7.35 -56.74
C LEU A 221 16.18 -7.08 -55.62
N LEU A 222 16.18 -7.87 -54.54
CA LEU A 222 17.19 -7.80 -53.48
C LEU A 222 18.57 -8.23 -54.00
N THR A 223 18.64 -9.31 -54.79
CA THR A 223 19.89 -9.76 -55.41
C THR A 223 20.47 -8.68 -56.34
N GLU A 224 19.62 -8.07 -57.16
CA GLU A 224 20.02 -6.92 -57.99
C GLU A 224 20.44 -5.71 -57.18
N GLN A 225 19.91 -5.51 -55.97
CA GLN A 225 20.33 -4.43 -55.07
C GLN A 225 21.69 -4.72 -54.45
N HIS A 226 21.92 -5.93 -53.96
CA HIS A 226 23.20 -6.34 -53.38
C HIS A 226 24.33 -6.31 -54.43
N ALA A 227 24.02 -6.66 -55.69
CA ALA A 227 24.97 -6.54 -56.80
C ALA A 227 25.42 -5.09 -57.07
N GLN A 228 24.64 -4.10 -56.64
CA GLN A 228 24.94 -2.67 -56.82
C GLN A 228 25.76 -2.08 -55.66
N ASP A 229 25.64 -2.65 -54.45
CA ASP A 229 26.34 -2.18 -53.26
C ASP A 229 27.87 -2.40 -53.34
N GLY A 230 28.31 -3.37 -54.17
CA GLY A 230 29.73 -3.65 -54.43
C GLY A 230 30.38 -2.82 -55.55
N LEU A 231 29.63 -1.91 -56.20
CA LEU A 231 30.14 -1.13 -57.33
C LEU A 231 30.62 0.27 -56.91
N GLU A 232 31.73 0.72 -57.50
CA GLU A 232 32.27 2.07 -57.26
C GLU A 232 31.34 3.18 -57.77
N ARG A 233 31.49 4.38 -57.23
CA ARG A 233 30.55 5.49 -57.43
C ARG A 233 30.37 5.89 -58.91
N HIS A 234 31.39 5.65 -59.75
CA HIS A 234 31.43 5.97 -61.18
C HIS A 234 31.38 4.73 -62.11
N ASP A 235 31.11 3.52 -61.57
CA ASP A 235 31.02 2.32 -62.40
C ASP A 235 29.84 2.43 -63.39
N PRO A 236 30.05 2.22 -64.70
CA PRO A 236 28.99 2.32 -65.72
C PRO A 236 27.87 1.27 -65.55
N ARG A 237 28.11 0.18 -64.79
CA ARG A 237 27.11 -0.83 -64.44
C ARG A 237 26.22 -0.41 -63.26
N ARG A 238 26.50 0.75 -62.66
CA ARG A 238 25.76 1.26 -61.51
C ARG A 238 24.41 1.82 -61.95
N ALA A 239 23.35 1.33 -61.31
CA ALA A 239 21.98 1.71 -61.57
C ALA A 239 21.77 3.22 -61.33
N SER A 240 20.96 3.85 -62.19
CA SER A 240 20.66 5.28 -62.06
C SER A 240 19.84 5.57 -60.80
N ARG A 241 19.76 6.84 -60.40
CA ARG A 241 18.84 7.25 -59.32
C ARG A 241 17.39 6.89 -59.62
N ALA A 242 16.98 6.93 -60.89
CA ALA A 242 15.63 6.58 -61.32
C ALA A 242 15.37 5.07 -61.12
N ASP A 243 16.32 4.22 -61.51
CA ASP A 243 16.21 2.76 -61.38
C ASP A 243 16.18 2.33 -59.91
N ASN A 244 17.03 2.91 -59.07
CA ASN A 244 17.03 2.66 -57.63
C ASN A 244 15.71 3.08 -56.98
N ASN A 245 15.14 4.22 -57.39
CA ASN A 245 13.82 4.66 -56.93
C ASN A 245 12.70 3.73 -57.40
N ALA A 246 12.74 3.27 -58.65
CA ALA A 246 11.77 2.32 -59.19
C ALA A 246 11.82 0.99 -58.44
N ARG A 247 13.02 0.46 -58.20
CA ARG A 247 13.25 -0.76 -57.40
C ARG A 247 12.71 -0.62 -55.98
N ARG A 248 13.05 0.47 -55.28
CA ARG A 248 12.55 0.75 -53.93
C ARG A 248 11.02 0.81 -53.89
N ARG A 249 10.40 1.47 -54.87
CA ARG A 249 8.93 1.51 -55.00
C ARG A 249 8.35 0.11 -55.20
N ARG A 250 8.95 -0.70 -56.08
CA ARG A 250 8.49 -2.06 -56.35
C ARG A 250 8.61 -2.97 -55.13
N LEU A 251 9.74 -2.93 -54.42
CA LEU A 251 9.94 -3.66 -53.16
C LEU A 251 8.91 -3.28 -52.09
N ARG A 252 8.55 -1.99 -52.00
CA ARG A 252 7.50 -1.51 -51.09
C ARG A 252 6.13 -2.07 -51.46
N VAL A 253 5.77 -2.05 -52.76
CA VAL A 253 4.51 -2.61 -53.25
C VAL A 253 4.43 -4.11 -52.99
N ILE A 254 5.49 -4.86 -53.27
CA ILE A 254 5.54 -6.30 -53.01
C ILE A 254 5.39 -6.57 -51.51
N SER A 255 6.12 -5.87 -50.65
CA SER A 255 6.02 -6.06 -49.20
C SER A 255 4.62 -5.76 -48.67
N GLN A 256 3.97 -4.71 -49.18
CA GLN A 256 2.58 -4.40 -48.83
C GLN A 256 1.60 -5.49 -49.29
N ARG A 257 1.77 -6.03 -50.50
CA ARG A 257 0.94 -7.11 -51.03
C ARG A 257 1.12 -8.41 -50.22
N LEU A 258 2.36 -8.76 -49.87
CA LEU A 258 2.67 -9.90 -49.02
C LEU A 258 2.03 -9.75 -47.63
N ALA A 259 2.10 -8.55 -47.03
CA ALA A 259 1.43 -8.27 -45.76
C ALA A 259 -0.10 -8.40 -45.85
N THR A 260 -0.71 -7.94 -46.96
CA THR A 260 -2.15 -8.11 -47.19
C THR A 260 -2.54 -9.58 -47.31
N LEU A 261 -1.77 -10.38 -48.06
CA LEU A 261 -2.03 -11.82 -48.20
C LEU A 261 -1.85 -12.57 -46.88
N ALA A 262 -0.97 -12.09 -46.01
CA ALA A 262 -0.71 -12.64 -44.68
C ALA A 262 -1.48 -11.93 -43.55
N SER A 263 -2.58 -11.22 -43.85
CA SER A 263 -3.30 -10.40 -42.86
C SER A 263 -3.79 -11.18 -41.66
N SER A 264 -4.19 -12.45 -41.85
CA SER A 264 -4.65 -13.34 -40.78
C SER A 264 -3.57 -13.60 -39.71
N ILE A 265 -2.29 -13.68 -40.10
CA ILE A 265 -1.17 -13.83 -39.16
C ILE A 265 -1.04 -12.57 -38.30
N ARG A 266 -1.13 -11.40 -38.94
CA ARG A 266 -1.11 -10.11 -38.24
C ARG A 266 -2.25 -10.00 -37.24
N GLU A 267 -3.46 -10.38 -37.65
CA GLU A 267 -4.65 -10.39 -36.80
C GLU A 267 -4.48 -11.33 -35.60
N SER A 268 -3.91 -12.53 -35.80
CA SER A 268 -3.58 -13.46 -34.71
C SER A 268 -2.59 -12.86 -33.73
N LEU A 269 -1.47 -12.29 -34.22
CA LEU A 269 -0.46 -11.67 -33.37
C LEU A 269 -1.05 -10.51 -32.55
N VAL A 270 -1.90 -9.67 -33.15
CA VAL A 270 -2.58 -8.59 -32.44
C VAL A 270 -3.52 -9.14 -31.34
N ALA A 271 -4.30 -10.17 -31.64
CA ALA A 271 -5.21 -10.80 -30.68
C ALA A 271 -4.44 -11.47 -29.52
N GLU A 272 -3.31 -12.12 -29.81
CA GLU A 272 -2.42 -12.73 -28.82
C GLU A 272 -1.81 -11.68 -27.89
N ILE A 273 -1.34 -10.55 -28.44
CA ILE A 273 -0.85 -9.42 -27.64
C ILE A 273 -1.95 -8.91 -26.71
N GLN A 274 -3.14 -8.64 -27.23
CA GLN A 274 -4.26 -8.14 -26.42
C GLN A 274 -4.64 -9.12 -25.30
N THR A 275 -4.64 -10.41 -25.59
CA THR A 275 -4.91 -11.46 -24.61
C THR A 275 -3.82 -11.51 -23.54
N ALA A 276 -2.55 -11.47 -23.93
CA ALA A 276 -1.41 -11.49 -23.02
C ALA A 276 -1.37 -10.25 -22.12
N GLU A 277 -1.62 -9.05 -22.68
CA GLU A 277 -1.72 -7.80 -21.93
C GLU A 277 -2.88 -7.83 -20.92
N SER A 278 -4.04 -8.35 -21.33
CA SER A 278 -5.20 -8.49 -20.45
C SER A 278 -4.92 -9.44 -19.28
N ARG A 279 -4.26 -10.58 -19.55
CA ARG A 279 -3.84 -11.55 -18.51
C ARG A 279 -2.80 -10.97 -17.57
N LEU A 280 -1.83 -10.23 -18.09
CA LEU A 280 -0.81 -9.55 -17.27
C LEU A 280 -1.43 -8.47 -16.37
N ALA A 281 -2.39 -7.71 -16.90
CA ALA A 281 -3.16 -6.75 -16.12
C ALA A 281 -3.99 -7.43 -15.03
N ALA A 282 -4.62 -8.58 -15.35
CA ALA A 282 -5.34 -9.39 -14.37
C ALA A 282 -4.41 -9.89 -13.25
N ASN A 283 -3.22 -10.39 -13.58
CA ASN A 283 -2.22 -10.83 -12.59
C ASN A 283 -1.88 -9.74 -11.57
N LYS A 284 -1.79 -8.47 -11.99
CA LYS A 284 -1.55 -7.35 -11.07
C LYS A 284 -2.64 -7.21 -10.01
N ILE A 285 -3.89 -7.52 -10.36
CA ILE A 285 -5.03 -7.52 -9.43
C ILE A 285 -5.00 -8.80 -8.57
N LEU A 286 -4.87 -9.97 -9.20
CA LEU A 286 -4.89 -11.27 -8.51
C LEU A 286 -3.75 -11.40 -7.49
N GLN A 287 -2.59 -10.82 -7.78
CA GLN A 287 -1.42 -10.82 -6.91
C GLN A 287 -1.37 -9.61 -5.96
N SER A 288 -2.44 -8.81 -5.88
CA SER A 288 -2.55 -7.72 -4.92
C SER A 288 -2.48 -8.23 -3.49
N ARG A 289 -1.85 -7.43 -2.61
CA ARG A 289 -1.71 -7.71 -1.17
C ARG A 289 -2.75 -6.97 -0.32
N GLU A 290 -3.61 -6.19 -0.97
CA GLU A 290 -4.59 -5.29 -0.33
C GLU A 290 -5.97 -5.95 -0.16
N PHE A 291 -6.07 -7.26 -0.37
CA PHE A 291 -7.33 -7.97 -0.18
C PHE A 291 -7.68 -8.09 1.30
N SER A 292 -8.94 -7.81 1.63
CA SER A 292 -9.47 -7.99 2.98
C SER A 292 -9.34 -9.44 3.42
N PHE A 293 -8.99 -9.62 4.70
CA PHE A 293 -8.83 -10.94 5.31
C PHE A 293 -10.06 -11.86 5.11
N CYS A 294 -11.27 -11.31 5.06
CA CYS A 294 -12.50 -12.08 4.86
C CYS A 294 -12.62 -12.79 3.49
N LEU A 295 -11.75 -12.48 2.53
CA LEU A 295 -11.71 -13.12 1.21
C LEU A 295 -10.82 -14.38 1.19
N PHE A 296 -10.06 -14.63 2.26
CA PHE A 296 -9.15 -15.77 2.34
C PHE A 296 -9.90 -17.01 2.89
N PRO A 297 -9.63 -18.22 2.35
CA PRO A 297 -10.23 -19.44 2.87
C PRO A 297 -9.84 -19.67 4.34
N LEU A 298 -10.82 -20.07 5.16
CA LEU A 298 -10.61 -20.34 6.59
C LEU A 298 -9.74 -21.58 6.85
N ASP A 299 -9.76 -22.53 5.91
CA ASP A 299 -9.12 -23.85 6.08
C ASP A 299 -7.67 -23.90 5.58
N GLN A 300 -7.20 -22.84 4.90
CA GLN A 300 -5.80 -22.72 4.51
C GLN A 300 -5.04 -21.99 5.62
N PRO A 301 -4.09 -22.65 6.31
CA PRO A 301 -3.29 -21.97 7.30
C PRO A 301 -2.55 -20.81 6.63
N ILE A 302 -2.85 -19.62 7.15
CA ILE A 302 -2.19 -18.34 6.88
C ILE A 302 -0.74 -18.48 7.38
N GLY A 303 0.10 -19.20 6.65
CA GLY A 303 1.50 -19.40 7.03
C GLY A 303 2.19 -20.69 6.58
N ALA A 304 1.66 -21.47 5.63
CA ALA A 304 2.48 -22.51 5.02
C ALA A 304 3.67 -21.86 4.29
N PRO A 305 4.93 -22.07 4.73
CA PRO A 305 6.07 -21.43 4.10
C PRO A 305 6.26 -22.02 2.70
N GLU A 306 6.40 -21.16 1.69
CA GLU A 306 7.13 -21.59 0.49
C GLU A 306 8.58 -21.93 0.93
N PRO A 307 9.16 -23.03 0.42
CA PRO A 307 10.45 -23.53 0.88
C PRO A 307 11.62 -22.68 0.35
N THR A 308 11.70 -21.39 0.69
CA THR A 308 12.84 -20.52 0.36
C THR A 308 13.05 -19.42 1.40
N ALA A 309 13.33 -19.78 2.67
CA ALA A 309 13.79 -18.80 3.67
C ALA A 309 15.20 -19.14 4.17
N SER A 310 16.21 -18.50 3.56
CA SER A 310 17.56 -18.44 4.13
C SER A 310 17.54 -17.47 5.33
N LEU A 311 17.75 -18.01 6.52
CA LEU A 311 17.94 -17.26 7.76
C LEU A 311 19.25 -16.47 7.67
N ARG A 312 19.17 -15.16 7.34
CA ARG A 312 20.28 -14.24 7.63
C ARG A 312 20.27 -13.89 9.12
N ARG A 313 21.13 -14.55 9.88
CA ARG A 313 21.56 -14.07 11.20
C ARG A 313 22.43 -12.84 10.99
N ASN A 314 21.96 -11.67 11.41
CA ASN A 314 22.85 -10.54 11.61
C ASN A 314 23.46 -10.66 13.00
N THR A 315 24.69 -11.14 13.06
CA THR A 315 25.63 -10.86 14.15
C THR A 315 26.34 -9.56 13.86
N ASN A 316 26.16 -8.57 14.72
CA ASN A 316 27.19 -7.76 15.36
C ASN A 316 26.53 -6.74 16.28
#